data_AF-A0A1I6U987-F1
#
_entry.id   AF-A0A1I6U987-F1
#
_cell.length_a   1.000
_cell.length_b   1.000
_cell.length_c   1.000
_cell.angle_alpha   90.00
_cell.angle_beta   90.00
_cell.angle_gamma   90.00
#
_symmetry.space_group_name_H-M   'P 1'
#
loop_
_entity.id
_entity.type
_entity.pdbx_description
1 polymer ?
#
loop_
_entity_poly.entity_id
_entity_poly.type
_entity_poly.pdbx_seq_one_letter_code
_entity_poly.pdbx_strand_id
1 'polypeptide(L)'
;MANDVEYYSEVKKMIQQFLNTSQLVPEMLNEQEKQIVATFCFGMINGYSLKNKKNAIQIQGATIDILIEMFFYSPAASAEFCNFLIECTDKSFHPTMHSIIHRGIQGYYQYEEGKNNELKDNIENVIEVVKNH
;
A
#
# COMPACT_ATOMS: atom_id res chain seq x y z
N MET A 1 -12.92 11.85 -15.69
CA MET A 1 -11.91 11.68 -16.76
C MET A 1 -10.62 12.43 -16.47
N ALA A 2 -10.55 13.77 -16.51
CA ALA A 2 -9.30 14.49 -16.17
C ALA A 2 -8.82 14.25 -14.71
N ASN A 3 -9.74 14.31 -13.74
CA ASN A 3 -9.45 14.13 -12.31
C ASN A 3 -9.09 12.68 -11.90
N ASP A 4 -9.30 11.71 -12.79
CA ASP A 4 -9.00 10.29 -12.52
C ASP A 4 -7.56 9.99 -12.93
N VAL A 5 -7.15 10.44 -14.13
CA VAL A 5 -5.77 10.29 -14.63
C VAL A 5 -4.78 10.98 -13.68
N GLU A 6 -5.11 12.18 -13.21
CA GLU A 6 -4.30 12.90 -12.23
C GLU A 6 -4.19 12.11 -10.91
N TYR A 7 -5.31 11.57 -10.41
CA TYR A 7 -5.32 10.76 -9.19
C TYR A 7 -4.43 9.51 -9.29
N TYR A 8 -4.54 8.73 -10.37
CA TYR A 8 -3.69 7.55 -10.55
C TYR A 8 -2.21 7.92 -10.66
N SER A 9 -1.90 9.03 -11.33
CA SER A 9 -0.53 9.54 -11.42
C SER A 9 0.03 9.92 -10.05
N GLU A 10 -0.75 10.61 -9.22
CA GLU A 10 -0.32 11.01 -7.87
C GLU A 10 -0.18 9.81 -6.93
N VAL A 11 -1.06 8.81 -7.02
CA VAL A 11 -0.90 7.55 -6.29
C VAL A 11 0.42 6.87 -6.66
N LYS A 12 0.72 6.75 -7.96
CA LYS A 12 1.99 6.17 -8.43
C LYS A 12 3.19 6.95 -7.91
N LYS A 13 3.18 8.29 -7.97
CA LYS A 13 4.27 9.11 -7.44
C LYS A 13 4.47 8.90 -5.94
N MET A 14 3.39 8.90 -5.16
CA MET A 14 3.44 8.68 -3.71
C MET A 14 4.06 7.33 -3.36
N ILE A 15 3.57 6.24 -3.97
CA ILE A 15 4.08 4.89 -3.69
C ILE A 15 5.53 4.76 -4.15
N GLN A 16 5.90 5.29 -5.31
CA GLN A 16 7.29 5.27 -5.78
C GLN A 16 8.22 6.02 -4.82
N GLN A 17 7.81 7.19 -4.33
CA GLN A 17 8.60 7.95 -3.35
C GLN A 17 8.74 7.21 -2.03
N PHE A 18 7.66 6.59 -1.54
CA PHE A 18 7.70 5.73 -0.35
C PHE A 18 8.70 4.57 -0.51
N LEU A 19 8.63 3.83 -1.62
CA LEU A 19 9.54 2.71 -1.89
C LEU A 19 10.99 3.17 -1.94
N ASN A 20 11.27 4.30 -2.60
CA ASN A 20 12.60 4.88 -2.69
C ASN A 20 13.14 5.33 -1.32
N THR A 21 12.33 6.08 -0.55
CA THR A 21 12.72 6.57 0.78
C THR A 21 12.98 5.43 1.75
N SER A 22 12.19 4.36 1.65
CA SER A 22 12.32 3.16 2.49
C SER A 22 13.36 2.17 1.97
N GLN A 23 14.00 2.45 0.84
CA GLN A 23 14.98 1.58 0.18
C GLN A 23 14.43 0.18 -0.13
N LEU A 24 13.13 0.10 -0.44
CA LEU A 24 12.43 -1.14 -0.76
C LEU A 24 12.40 -1.33 -2.27
N VAL A 25 12.97 -2.45 -2.74
CA VAL A 25 12.96 -2.85 -4.15
C VAL A 25 12.07 -4.09 -4.29
N PRO A 26 10.82 -3.98 -4.79
CA PRO A 26 9.86 -5.08 -4.79
C PRO A 26 10.33 -6.39 -5.46
N GLU A 27 11.24 -6.30 -6.43
CA GLU A 27 11.82 -7.46 -7.12
C GLU A 27 12.84 -8.23 -6.25
N MET A 28 13.41 -7.57 -5.24
CA MET A 28 14.40 -8.15 -4.33
C MET A 28 13.77 -8.70 -3.04
N LEU A 29 12.48 -8.41 -2.82
CA LEU A 29 11.72 -8.90 -1.68
C LEU A 29 11.29 -10.35 -1.93
N ASN A 30 11.30 -11.17 -0.87
CA ASN A 30 10.60 -12.45 -0.93
C ASN A 30 9.08 -12.23 -0.94
N GLU A 31 8.29 -13.24 -1.31
CA GLU A 31 6.84 -13.08 -1.47
C GLU A 31 6.12 -12.61 -0.19
N GLN A 32 6.58 -13.04 0.99
CA GLN A 32 5.99 -12.60 2.26
C GLN A 32 6.23 -11.10 2.49
N GLU A 33 7.49 -10.64 2.36
CA GLU A 33 7.84 -9.22 2.46
C GLU A 33 7.09 -8.39 1.42
N LYS A 34 7.01 -8.90 0.20
CA LYS A 34 6.34 -8.24 -0.92
C LYS A 34 4.85 -8.04 -0.64
N GLN A 35 4.16 -9.06 -0.09
CA GLN A 35 2.77 -8.94 0.35
C GLN A 35 2.60 -7.97 1.52
N ILE A 36 3.52 -7.95 2.50
CA ILE A 36 3.51 -7.00 3.61
C ILE A 36 3.61 -5.55 3.08
N VAL A 37 4.59 -5.28 2.22
CA VAL A 37 4.83 -3.95 1.65
C VAL A 37 3.65 -3.53 0.77
N ALA A 38 3.11 -4.43 -0.06
CA ALA A 38 1.93 -4.15 -0.88
C ALA A 38 0.69 -3.84 -0.01
N THR A 39 0.48 -4.55 1.09
CA THR A 39 -0.60 -4.30 2.05
C THR A 39 -0.45 -2.94 2.73
N PHE A 40 0.79 -2.56 3.07
CA PHE A 40 1.08 -1.24 3.60
C PHE A 40 0.79 -0.14 2.56
N CYS A 41 1.19 -0.34 1.30
CA CYS A 41 0.87 0.56 0.19
C CYS A 41 -0.65 0.70 0.02
N PHE A 42 -1.42 -0.39 0.12
CA PHE A 42 -2.89 -0.33 0.10
C PHE A 42 -3.44 0.58 1.21
N GLY A 43 -2.89 0.50 2.42
CA GLY A 43 -3.19 1.44 3.50
C GLY A 43 -2.87 2.89 3.13
N MET A 44 -1.70 3.16 2.55
CA MET A 44 -1.32 4.50 2.10
C MET A 44 -2.27 5.05 1.02
N ILE A 45 -2.63 4.22 0.05
CA ILE A 45 -3.60 4.57 -1.02
C ILE A 45 -4.94 4.93 -0.40
N ASN A 46 -5.43 4.16 0.58
CA ASN A 46 -6.68 4.47 1.28
C ASN A 46 -6.59 5.80 2.05
N GLY A 47 -5.49 6.07 2.74
CA GLY A 47 -5.25 7.35 3.41
C GLY A 47 -5.33 8.55 2.45
N TYR A 48 -4.60 8.48 1.34
CA TYR A 48 -4.63 9.50 0.30
C TYR A 48 -6.03 9.65 -0.32
N SER A 49 -6.70 8.53 -0.57
CA SER A 49 -8.02 8.48 -1.20
C SER A 49 -9.11 9.07 -0.33
N LEU A 50 -9.04 8.85 0.99
CA LEU A 50 -9.97 9.43 1.96
C LEU A 50 -9.91 10.95 1.93
N LYS A 51 -8.69 11.51 1.94
CA LYS A 51 -8.46 12.96 1.85
C LYS A 51 -9.01 13.54 0.53
N ASN A 52 -8.85 12.80 -0.56
CA ASN A 52 -9.27 13.21 -1.91
C ASN A 52 -10.70 12.78 -2.28
N LYS A 53 -11.49 12.28 -1.32
CA LYS A 53 -12.90 11.86 -1.49
C LYS A 53 -13.11 10.88 -2.64
N LYS A 54 -12.18 9.94 -2.82
CA LYS A 54 -12.26 8.92 -3.87
C LYS A 54 -13.18 7.78 -3.46
N ASN A 55 -13.87 7.19 -4.42
CA ASN A 55 -14.77 6.06 -4.18
C ASN A 55 -14.03 4.72 -4.22
N ALA A 56 -14.67 3.65 -3.75
CA ALA A 56 -14.09 2.31 -3.68
C ALA A 56 -13.58 1.79 -5.04
N ILE A 57 -14.28 2.09 -6.14
CA ILE A 57 -13.88 1.65 -7.49
C ILE A 57 -12.55 2.29 -7.90
N GLN A 58 -12.37 3.58 -7.64
CA GLN A 58 -11.13 4.30 -7.92
C GLN A 58 -9.97 3.78 -7.06
N ILE A 59 -10.23 3.47 -5.79
CA ILE A 59 -9.23 2.90 -4.87
C ILE A 59 -8.80 1.51 -5.35
N GLN A 60 -9.76 0.66 -5.71
CA GLN A 60 -9.50 -0.69 -6.21
C GLN A 60 -8.68 -0.64 -7.51
N GLY A 61 -9.07 0.20 -8.47
CA GLY A 61 -8.33 0.39 -9.72
C GLY A 61 -6.88 0.83 -9.46
N ALA A 62 -6.66 1.80 -8.56
CA ALA A 62 -5.32 2.30 -8.26
C ALA A 62 -4.47 1.23 -7.58
N THR A 63 -5.09 0.43 -6.70
CA THR A 63 -4.41 -0.68 -6.02
C THR A 63 -3.97 -1.74 -7.01
N ILE A 64 -4.86 -2.17 -7.92
CA ILE A 64 -4.54 -3.16 -8.95
C ILE A 64 -3.41 -2.66 -9.85
N ASP A 65 -3.48 -1.39 -10.30
CA ASP A 65 -2.43 -0.80 -11.13
C ASP A 65 -1.07 -0.81 -10.42
N ILE A 66 -1.02 -0.46 -9.13
CA ILE A 66 0.22 -0.51 -8.33
C ILE A 66 0.74 -1.94 -8.19
N LEU A 67 -0.13 -2.91 -7.93
CA LEU A 67 0.25 -4.32 -7.81
C LEU A 67 0.84 -4.87 -9.11
N ILE A 68 0.31 -4.46 -10.26
CA ILE A 68 0.83 -4.84 -11.58
C ILE A 68 2.15 -4.13 -11.86
N GLU A 69 2.17 -2.80 -11.80
CA GLU A 69 3.27 -2.01 -12.34
C GLU A 69 4.48 -1.93 -11.41
N MET A 70 4.27 -1.98 -10.10
CA MET A 70 5.34 -1.79 -9.10
C MET A 70 5.68 -3.07 -8.35
N PHE A 71 4.71 -3.97 -8.19
CA PHE A 71 4.93 -5.27 -7.55
C PHE A 71 4.98 -6.42 -8.55
N PHE A 72 4.83 -6.15 -9.86
CA PHE A 72 5.02 -7.15 -10.92
C PHE A 72 4.13 -8.39 -10.77
N TYR A 73 2.99 -8.26 -10.11
CA TYR A 73 1.99 -9.32 -10.08
C TYR A 73 1.26 -9.39 -11.42
N SER A 74 0.82 -10.59 -11.81
CA SER A 74 -0.03 -10.74 -12.99
C SER A 74 -1.38 -10.02 -12.77
N PRO A 75 -2.07 -9.57 -13.83
CA PRO A 75 -3.37 -8.90 -13.66
C PRO A 75 -4.39 -9.72 -12.85
N ALA A 76 -4.40 -11.05 -13.03
CA ALA A 76 -5.27 -11.94 -12.27
C ALA A 76 -4.89 -11.99 -10.78
N ALA A 77 -3.60 -12.16 -10.47
CA ALA A 77 -3.12 -12.18 -9.09
C ALA A 77 -3.32 -10.83 -8.39
N SER A 78 -3.14 -9.71 -9.10
CA SER A 78 -3.39 -8.37 -8.58
C SER A 78 -4.86 -8.15 -8.23
N ALA A 79 -5.79 -8.61 -9.08
CA ALA A 79 -7.22 -8.51 -8.80
C ALA A 79 -7.63 -9.37 -7.59
N GLU A 80 -7.16 -10.62 -7.53
CA GLU A 80 -7.39 -11.52 -6.40
C GLU A 80 -6.83 -10.95 -5.10
N PHE A 81 -5.58 -10.50 -5.12
CA PHE A 81 -4.94 -9.94 -3.94
C PHE A 81 -5.62 -8.64 -3.49
N CYS A 82 -6.01 -7.77 -4.41
CA CYS A 82 -6.78 -6.57 -4.06
C CYS A 82 -8.12 -6.91 -3.38
N ASN A 83 -8.83 -7.94 -3.84
CA ASN A 83 -10.07 -8.39 -3.20
C ASN A 83 -9.80 -8.90 -1.78
N PHE A 84 -8.75 -9.69 -1.60
CA PHE A 84 -8.30 -10.15 -0.27
C PHE A 84 -7.97 -8.96 0.66
N LEU A 85 -7.28 -7.93 0.16
CA LEU A 85 -6.97 -6.73 0.93
C LEU A 85 -8.23 -5.94 1.34
N ILE A 86 -9.26 -5.92 0.48
CA ILE A 86 -10.56 -5.32 0.80
C ILE A 86 -11.22 -6.09 1.95
N GLU A 87 -11.21 -7.43 1.93
CA GLU A 87 -11.74 -8.24 3.03
C GLU A 87 -10.95 -8.01 4.34
N CYS A 88 -9.63 -7.81 4.26
CA CYS A 88 -8.77 -7.47 5.40
C CYS A 88 -9.06 -6.10 6.03
N THR A 89 -9.90 -5.26 5.42
CA THR A 89 -10.37 -4.03 6.08
C THR A 89 -11.27 -4.35 7.28
N ASP A 90 -11.90 -5.53 7.30
CA ASP A 90 -12.52 -6.10 8.50
C ASP A 90 -11.45 -6.81 9.35
N LYS A 91 -11.27 -6.32 10.58
CA LYS A 91 -10.31 -6.89 11.53
C LYS A 91 -10.57 -8.36 11.83
N SER A 92 -11.83 -8.79 11.83
CA SER A 92 -12.21 -10.15 12.17
C SER A 92 -11.78 -11.17 11.11
N PHE A 93 -11.62 -10.73 9.85
CA PHE A 93 -11.20 -11.58 8.75
C PHE A 93 -9.71 -11.91 8.81
N HIS A 94 -8.84 -10.90 8.96
CA HIS A 94 -7.40 -11.11 9.06
C HIS A 94 -6.72 -10.04 9.93
N PRO A 95 -6.59 -10.25 11.26
CA PRO A 95 -6.12 -9.23 12.21
C PRO A 95 -4.74 -8.63 11.89
N THR A 96 -3.81 -9.46 11.40
CA THR A 96 -2.44 -9.02 11.04
C THR A 96 -2.46 -8.08 9.84
N MET A 97 -3.01 -8.50 8.70
CA MET A 97 -3.13 -7.66 7.50
C MET A 97 -3.93 -6.39 7.78
N HIS A 98 -5.03 -6.50 8.54
CA HIS A 98 -5.78 -5.33 9.00
C HIS A 98 -4.89 -4.32 9.73
N SER A 99 -4.04 -4.79 10.65
CA SER A 99 -3.10 -3.94 11.38
C SER A 99 -2.08 -3.29 10.43
N ILE A 100 -1.57 -4.03 9.43
CA ILE A 100 -0.66 -3.50 8.40
C ILE A 100 -1.34 -2.41 7.57
N ILE A 101 -2.61 -2.59 7.18
CA ILE A 101 -3.39 -1.57 6.45
C ILE A 101 -3.47 -0.28 7.29
N HIS A 102 -3.78 -0.40 8.57
CA HIS A 102 -3.81 0.76 9.47
C HIS A 102 -2.45 1.43 9.63
N ARG A 103 -1.36 0.66 9.69
CA ARG A 103 0.02 1.19 9.68
C ARG A 103 0.35 1.90 8.37
N GLY A 104 -0.16 1.42 7.24
CA GLY A 104 -0.07 2.08 5.94
C GLY A 104 -0.83 3.41 5.89
N ILE A 105 -2.03 3.48 6.49
CA ILE A 105 -2.76 4.75 6.63
C ILE A 105 -1.95 5.77 7.45
N GLN A 106 -1.33 5.33 8.55
CA GLN A 106 -0.39 6.16 9.31
C GLN A 106 0.81 6.58 8.46
N GLY A 107 1.34 5.65 7.66
CA GLY A 107 2.41 5.91 6.70
C GLY A 107 2.08 7.01 5.69
N TYR A 108 0.83 7.08 5.22
CA TYR A 108 0.38 8.18 4.37
C TYR A 108 0.50 9.55 5.07
N TYR A 109 0.07 9.66 6.32
CA TYR A 109 0.21 10.93 7.05
C TYR A 109 1.68 11.29 7.32
N GLN A 110 2.52 10.29 7.61
CA GLN A 110 3.97 10.52 7.77
C GLN A 110 4.61 11.01 6.46
N TYR A 111 4.22 10.43 5.31
CA TYR A 111 4.61 10.90 3.99
C TYR A 111 4.17 12.35 3.76
N GLU A 112 2.90 12.67 4.04
CA GLU A 112 2.34 14.01 3.87
C GLU A 112 3.06 15.06 4.73
N GLU A 113 3.42 14.71 5.96
CA GLU A 113 4.15 15.56 6.90
C GLU A 113 5.65 15.64 6.61
N GLY A 114 6.15 14.94 5.59
CA GLY A 114 7.58 14.90 5.23
C GLY A 114 8.45 14.14 6.24
N LYS A 115 7.85 13.30 7.10
CA LYS A 115 8.52 12.52 8.14
C LYS A 115 9.10 11.22 7.59
N ASN A 116 10.05 11.37 6.67
CA ASN A 116 10.63 10.26 5.91
C ASN A 116 11.27 9.17 6.79
N ASN A 117 11.96 9.55 7.87
CA ASN A 117 12.55 8.58 8.79
C ASN A 117 11.48 7.79 9.55
N GLU A 118 10.44 8.46 10.06
CA GLU A 118 9.34 7.78 10.75
C GLU A 118 8.56 6.84 9.82
N LEU A 119 8.38 7.23 8.56
CA LEU A 119 7.77 6.39 7.53
C LEU A 119 8.60 5.13 7.25
N LYS A 120 9.92 5.30 7.13
CA LYS A 120 10.86 4.19 6.93
C LYS A 120 10.84 3.24 8.13
N ASP A 121 11.02 3.78 9.34
CA ASP A 121 11.02 3.00 10.59
C ASP A 121 9.68 2.25 10.76
N ASN A 122 8.57 2.85 10.32
CA ASN A 122 7.25 2.23 10.38
C ASN A 122 7.18 0.94 9.55
N ILE A 123 7.56 0.98 8.27
CA ILE A 123 7.52 -0.22 7.42
C ILE A 123 8.57 -1.26 7.83
N GLU A 124 9.78 -0.83 8.23
CA GLU A 124 10.81 -1.75 8.71
C GLU A 124 10.34 -2.51 9.96
N ASN A 125 9.72 -1.82 10.92
CA ASN A 125 9.15 -2.44 12.11
C ASN A 125 8.03 -3.43 11.77
N VAL A 126 7.18 -3.11 10.80
CA VAL A 126 6.12 -4.04 10.35
C VAL A 126 6.74 -5.31 9.75
N ILE A 127 7.73 -5.17 8.88
CA ILE A 127 8.42 -6.32 8.26
C ILE A 127 9.09 -7.18 9.33
N GLU A 128 9.78 -6.57 10.30
CA GLU A 128 10.45 -7.28 11.39
C GLU A 128 9.47 -8.04 12.28
N VAL A 129 8.36 -7.40 12.70
CA VAL A 129 7.37 -8.03 13.57
C VAL A 129 6.73 -9.24 12.90
N VAL A 130 6.38 -9.15 11.61
CA VAL A 130 5.74 -10.26 10.90
C VAL A 130 6.72 -11.41 10.60
N LYS A 131 8.00 -11.12 10.36
CA LYS A 131 9.03 -12.17 10.17
C LYS A 131 9.31 -12.99 11.43
N ASN A 132 9.13 -12.38 12.60
CA ASN A 132 9.43 -12.99 13.89
C ASN A 132 8.21 -13.73 14.50
N HIS A 133 7.12 -13.88 13.76
CA HIS A 133 5.91 -14.65 14.13
C HIS A 133 5.68 -15.78 13.13
#